data_AF-A0A650CMN2-F1
#
_entry.id   AF-A0A650CMN2-F1
#
_cell.length_a   1.000
_cell.length_b   1.000
_cell.length_c   1.000
_cell.angle_alpha   90.00
_cell.angle_beta   90.00
_cell.angle_gamma   90.00
#
_symmetry.space_group_name_H-M   'P 1'
#
loop_
_entity.id
_entity.type
_entity.pdbx_description
1 polymer ?
#
loop_
_entity_poly.entity_id
_entity_poly.type
_entity_poly.pdbx_seq_one_letter_code
_entity_poly.pdbx_strand_id
1 'polypeptide(L)'
;MFIIPVTKSEIVYVIIAFLLGLLIGFLIKNVLKIGIVLLAIIILLIVIGVVSPNTVLSFIKTSVTTITPEAERYASEALTYLPYNSIFFIIGLVIGLLKG
;
A
#
# COMPACT_ATOMS: atom_id res chain seq x y z
N MET A 1 -19.21 -29.52 -23.20
CA MET A 1 -19.16 -28.74 -21.94
C MET A 1 -18.08 -29.36 -21.07
N PHE A 2 -16.88 -28.78 -21.03
CA PHE A 2 -15.81 -29.23 -20.14
C PHE A 2 -16.11 -28.69 -18.74
N ILE A 3 -16.61 -29.55 -17.86
CA ILE A 3 -16.69 -29.27 -16.42
C ILE A 3 -15.27 -29.39 -15.87
N ILE A 4 -14.63 -28.25 -15.63
CA ILE A 4 -13.32 -28.19 -14.97
C ILE A 4 -13.56 -28.60 -13.51
N PRO A 5 -12.99 -29.72 -13.02
CA PRO A 5 -13.15 -30.10 -11.63
C PRO A 5 -12.34 -29.14 -10.77
N VAL A 6 -13.02 -28.18 -10.14
CA VAL A 6 -12.38 -27.28 -9.18
C VAL A 6 -11.89 -28.12 -8.00
N THR A 7 -10.58 -28.19 -7.84
CA THR A 7 -9.91 -28.92 -6.77
C THR A 7 -9.94 -28.11 -5.48
N LYS A 8 -9.93 -28.78 -4.32
CA LYS A 8 -9.90 -28.11 -3.01
C LYS A 8 -8.73 -27.11 -2.89
N SER A 9 -7.59 -27.42 -3.51
CA SER A 9 -6.40 -26.56 -3.55
C SER A 9 -6.63 -25.23 -4.27
N GLU A 10 -7.39 -25.22 -5.37
CA GLU A 10 -7.67 -23.98 -6.11
C GLU A 10 -8.57 -23.04 -5.32
N ILE A 11 -9.57 -23.58 -4.62
CA ILE A 11 -10.45 -22.80 -3.75
C ILE A 11 -9.65 -22.18 -2.60
N VAL A 12 -8.78 -22.95 -1.96
CA VAL A 12 -7.92 -22.46 -0.88
C VAL A 12 -7.00 -21.35 -1.37
N TYR A 13 -6.37 -21.51 -2.55
CA TYR A 13 -5.53 -20.48 -3.14
C TYR A 13 -6.31 -19.18 -3.41
N VAL A 14 -7.51 -19.28 -3.98
CA VAL A 14 -8.37 -18.11 -4.26
C VAL A 14 -8.71 -17.34 -2.98
N ILE A 15 -9.09 -18.06 -1.92
CA ILE A 15 -9.43 -17.45 -0.62
C ILE A 15 -8.21 -16.76 -0.02
N ILE A 16 -7.04 -17.42 -0.01
CA ILE A 16 -5.81 -16.85 0.53
C ILE A 16 -5.39 -15.61 -0.27
N ALA A 17 -5.39 -15.68 -1.59
CA ALA A 17 -5.05 -14.55 -2.45
C ALA A 17 -5.96 -13.35 -2.19
N PHE A 18 -7.28 -13.58 -2.10
CA PHE A 18 -8.24 -12.53 -1.77
C PHE A 18 -8.00 -11.90 -0.39
N LEU A 19 -7.80 -12.72 0.65
CA LEU A 19 -7.57 -12.24 2.01
C LEU A 19 -6.27 -11.45 2.13
N LEU A 20 -5.18 -11.92 1.50
CA LEU A 20 -3.92 -11.17 1.45
C LEU A 20 -4.12 -9.82 0.75
N GLY A 21 -4.80 -9.80 -0.39
CA GLY A 21 -5.15 -8.55 -1.07
C GLY A 21 -5.91 -7.61 -0.14
N LEU A 22 -6.97 -8.10 0.51
CA LEU A 22 -7.80 -7.33 1.43
C LEU A 22 -7.00 -6.72 2.58
N LEU A 23 -6.15 -7.52 3.23
CA LEU A 23 -5.32 -7.07 4.36
C LEU A 23 -4.29 -6.03 3.91
N ILE A 24 -3.59 -6.25 2.80
CA ILE A 24 -2.62 -5.29 2.26
C ILE A 24 -3.31 -3.98 1.88
N GLY A 25 -4.48 -4.06 1.24
CA GLY A 25 -5.27 -2.88 0.86
C GLY A 25 -5.69 -2.06 2.09
N PHE A 26 -6.14 -2.74 3.15
CA PHE A 26 -6.46 -2.11 4.43
C PHE A 26 -5.23 -1.40 5.04
N LEU A 27 -4.06 -2.04 5.04
CA LEU A 27 -2.83 -1.45 5.56
C LEU A 27 -2.43 -0.19 4.79
N ILE A 28 -2.41 -0.25 3.46
CA ILE A 28 -2.07 0.89 2.60
C ILE A 28 -3.00 2.07 2.89
N LYS A 29 -4.31 1.81 3.00
CA LYS A 29 -5.31 2.85 3.27
C LYS A 29 -5.07 3.56 4.60
N ASN A 30 -4.70 2.82 5.65
CA ASN A 30 -4.39 3.40 6.94
C ASN A 30 -3.11 4.26 6.90
N VAL A 31 -2.07 3.80 6.21
CA VAL A 31 -0.85 4.60 5.99
C VAL A 31 -1.17 5.90 5.25
N LEU A 32 -2.00 5.85 4.20
CA LEU A 32 -2.43 7.04 3.48
C LEU A 32 -3.24 8.01 4.35
N LYS A 33 -4.15 7.51 5.20
CA LYS A 33 -4.90 8.34 6.15
C LYS A 33 -3.97 9.10 7.09
N ILE A 34 -2.99 8.39 7.68
CA ILE A 34 -1.99 8.99 8.56
C ILE A 34 -1.17 10.04 7.78
N GLY A 35 -0.74 9.72 6.55
CA GLY A 35 0.01 10.64 5.70
C GLY A 35 -0.74 11.94 5.40
N ILE A 36 -2.04 11.87 5.12
CA ILE A 36 -2.89 13.06 4.88
C ILE A 36 -3.00 13.92 6.14
N VAL A 37 -3.18 13.30 7.31
CA VAL A 37 -3.23 14.02 8.60
C VAL A 37 -1.90 14.73 8.87
N LEU A 38 -0.77 14.04 8.66
CA LEU A 38 0.56 14.64 8.79
C LEU A 38 0.76 15.81 7.82
N LEU A 39 0.32 15.67 6.57
CA LEU A 39 0.38 16.76 5.59
C LEU A 39 -0.41 17.99 6.06
N ALA A 40 -1.62 17.79 6.58
CA ALA A 40 -2.44 18.87 7.12
C ALA A 40 -1.74 19.58 8.30
N ILE A 41 -1.12 18.82 9.21
CA ILE A 41 -0.34 19.38 10.32
C ILE A 41 0.82 20.23 9.80
N ILE A 42 1.58 19.73 8.82
CA ILE A 42 2.71 20.48 8.22
C ILE A 42 2.22 21.80 7.62
N ILE A 43 1.09 21.78 6.91
CA ILE A 43 0.49 23.01 6.34
C ILE A 43 0.16 24.01 7.45
N LEU A 44 -0.45 23.57 8.56
CA LEU A 44 -0.74 24.43 9.70
C LEU A 44 0.54 25.03 10.30
N LEU A 45 1.60 24.22 10.48
CA LEU A 45 2.89 24.68 10.99
C LEU A 45 3.54 25.73 10.09
N ILE A 46 3.38 25.61 8.77
CA ILE A 46 3.83 26.63 7.81
C ILE A 46 3.06 27.93 8.00
N VAL A 47 1.73 27.85 8.11
CA VAL A 47 0.85 29.03 8.24
C VAL A 47 1.18 29.84 9.50
N ILE A 48 1.46 29.17 10.62
CA ILE A 48 1.84 29.85 11.88
C ILE A 48 3.33 30.25 11.93
N GLY A 49 4.09 30.00 10.86
CA GLY A 49 5.50 30.41 10.74
C GLY A 49 6.50 29.55 11.52
N VAL A 50 6.10 28.39 12.04
CA VAL A 50 6.99 27.47 12.78
C VAL A 50 7.94 26.72 11.85
N VAL A 51 7.49 26.41 10.62
CA VAL A 51 8.29 25.68 9.63
C VAL A 51 8.30 26.43 8.30
N SER A 52 9.46 26.54 7.66
CA SER A 52 9.55 27.13 6.31
C SER A 52 9.20 26.09 5.23
N PRO A 53 8.51 26.47 4.12
CA PRO A 53 8.22 25.56 3.02
C PRO A 53 9.49 24.90 2.43
N ASN A 54 10.60 25.64 2.36
CA ASN A 54 11.87 25.15 1.83
C ASN A 54 12.47 24.04 2.69
N THR A 55 12.32 24.12 4.00
CA THR A 55 12.76 23.07 4.93
C THR A 55 11.98 21.77 4.72
N VAL A 56 10.66 21.86 4.48
CA VAL A 56 9.84 20.68 4.18
C VAL A 56 10.24 20.07 2.85
N LEU A 57 10.40 20.89 1.81
CA LEU A 57 10.80 20.42 0.48
C LEU A 57 12.18 19.75 0.48
N SER A 58 13.16 20.33 1.19
CA SER A 58 14.49 19.72 1.30
C SER A 58 14.43 18.40 2.05
N PHE A 59 13.69 18.34 3.17
CA PHE A 59 13.49 17.11 3.92
C PHE A 59 12.84 16.00 3.07
N ILE A 60 11.77 16.32 2.35
CA ILE A 60 11.10 15.34 1.47
C ILE A 60 12.07 14.88 0.39
N LYS A 61 12.76 15.80 -0.29
CA LYS A 61 13.69 15.46 -1.36
C LYS A 61 14.80 14.52 -0.87
N THR A 62 15.45 14.86 0.23
CA THR A 62 16.50 14.03 0.82
C THR A 62 15.95 12.67 1.25
N SER A 63 14.83 12.66 1.98
CA SER A 63 14.22 11.42 2.47
C SER A 63 13.83 10.48 1.32
N VAL A 64 13.20 11.01 0.28
CA VAL A 64 12.86 10.24 -0.92
C VAL A 64 14.12 9.69 -1.57
N THR A 65 15.14 10.51 -1.81
CA THR A 65 16.37 10.02 -2.47
C THR A 65 17.12 8.96 -1.66
N THR A 66 17.10 9.05 -0.33
CA THR A 66 17.82 8.13 0.54
C THR A 66 17.04 6.84 0.80
N ILE A 67 15.71 6.94 0.96
CA ILE A 67 14.87 5.80 1.39
C ILE A 67 14.33 5.02 0.20
N THR A 68 14.04 5.67 -0.94
CA THR A 68 13.38 5.01 -2.08
C THR A 68 14.11 3.78 -2.59
N PRO A 69 15.45 3.76 -2.79
CA PRO A 69 16.13 2.58 -3.31
C PRO A 69 15.98 1.36 -2.40
N GLU A 70 16.04 1.57 -1.10
CA GLU A 70 15.90 0.53 -0.09
C GLU A 70 14.44 0.07 0.04
N ALA A 71 13.49 1.01 -0.02
CA ALA A 71 12.06 0.71 -0.03
C ALA A 71 11.65 -0.09 -1.28
N GLU A 72 12.18 0.25 -2.45
CA GLU A 72 11.96 -0.49 -3.70
C GLU A 72 12.50 -1.91 -3.62
N ARG A 73 13.68 -2.09 -2.99
CA ARG A 73 14.27 -3.41 -2.74
C ARG A 73 13.35 -4.28 -1.88
N TYR A 74 12.91 -3.76 -0.72
CA TYR A 74 11.99 -4.50 0.15
C TYR A 74 10.63 -4.75 -0.51
N ALA A 75 10.10 -3.79 -1.26
CA ALA A 75 8.85 -3.95 -1.98
C ALA A 75 8.97 -5.05 -3.04
N SER A 76 10.07 -5.07 -3.80
CA SER A 76 10.34 -6.10 -4.81
C SER A 76 10.45 -7.49 -4.19
N GLU A 77 11.11 -7.61 -3.03
CA GLU A 77 11.18 -8.86 -2.27
C GLU A 77 9.79 -9.27 -1.76
N ALA A 78 9.02 -8.34 -1.19
CA ALA A 78 7.67 -8.60 -0.69
C ALA A 78 6.73 -9.07 -1.81
N LEU A 79 6.86 -8.52 -3.03
CA LEU A 79 6.07 -8.93 -4.19
C LEU A 79 6.29 -10.40 -4.58
N THR A 80 7.42 -11.02 -4.22
CA THR A 80 7.65 -12.45 -4.48
C THR A 80 6.75 -13.37 -3.64
N TYR A 81 6.27 -12.88 -2.50
CA TYR A 81 5.37 -13.62 -1.60
C TYR A 81 3.88 -13.31 -1.87
N LEU A 82 3.60 -12.24 -2.62
CA LEU A 82 2.24 -11.80 -2.88
C LEU A 82 1.74 -12.31 -4.24
N PRO A 83 0.51 -12.85 -4.32
CA PRO A 83 -0.08 -13.26 -5.59
C PRO A 83 -0.60 -12.03 -6.38
N TYR A 84 0.26 -11.07 -6.70
CA TYR A 84 -0.13 -9.79 -7.30
C TYR A 84 -0.68 -9.91 -8.73
N ASN A 85 -0.39 -11.02 -9.41
CA ASN A 85 -0.96 -11.37 -10.72
C ASN A 85 -2.33 -12.06 -10.62
N SER A 86 -2.81 -12.38 -9.41
CA SER A 86 -4.13 -12.98 -9.19
C SER A 86 -5.22 -11.92 -9.19
N ILE A 87 -6.25 -12.13 -10.01
CA ILE A 87 -7.41 -11.22 -10.06
C ILE A 87 -8.13 -11.15 -8.70
N PHE A 88 -8.15 -12.25 -7.93
CA PHE A 88 -8.76 -12.28 -6.61
C PHE A 88 -7.98 -11.46 -5.58
N PHE A 89 -6.64 -11.47 -5.66
CA PHE A 89 -5.80 -10.58 -4.86
C PHE A 89 -6.10 -9.12 -5.20
N ILE A 90 -6.16 -8.77 -6.48
CA ILE A 90 -6.46 -7.38 -6.93
C ILE A 90 -7.84 -6.93 -6.44
N ILE A 91 -8.87 -7.80 -6.54
CA ILE A 91 -10.20 -7.49 -6.02
C ILE A 91 -10.16 -7.27 -4.50
N GLY A 92 -9.51 -8.17 -3.76
CA GLY A 92 -9.31 -8.01 -2.32
C GLY A 92 -8.63 -6.69 -1.98
N LEU A 93 -7.53 -6.38 -2.69
CA LEU A 93 -6.76 -5.15 -2.54
C LEU A 93 -7.61 -3.90 -2.74
N VAL A 94 -8.36 -3.82 -3.83
CA VAL A 94 -9.24 -2.69 -4.12
C VAL A 94 -10.31 -2.54 -3.04
N ILE A 95 -10.94 -3.64 -2.63
CA ILE A 95 -11.94 -3.61 -1.55
C ILE A 95 -11.31 -3.11 -0.23
N GLY A 96 -10.12 -3.59 0.10
CA GLY A 96 -9.37 -3.19 1.30
C GLY A 96 -9.02 -1.70 1.27
N LEU A 97 -8.62 -1.18 0.11
CA LEU A 97 -8.31 0.25 -0.07
C LEU A 97 -9.54 1.15 0.08
N LEU A 98 -10.70 0.69 -0.39
CA LEU A 98 -11.95 1.46 -0.33
C LEU A 98 -12.61 1.42 1.04
N LYS A 99 -12.55 0.26 1.73
CA LYS A 99 -13.25 0.04 3.01
C LYS A 99 -12.35 0.19 4.25
N GLY A 100 -11.03 0.20 4.07
CA GLY A 100 -10.07 0.43 5.15
C GLY A 100 -10.02 1.86 5.66
#